data_AF-A0A9P9IUG5-F1
#
_entry.id   AF-A0A9P9IUG5-F1
#
_cell.length_a   1.000
_cell.length_b   1.000
_cell.length_c   1.000
_cell.angle_alpha   90.00
_cell.angle_beta   90.00
_cell.angle_gamma   90.00
#
_symmetry.space_group_name_H-M   'P 1'
#
loop_
_entity.id
_entity.type
_entity.pdbx_description
1 polymer ?
#
loop_
_entity_poly.entity_id
_entity_poly.type
_entity_poly.pdbx_seq_one_letter_code
_entity_poly.pdbx_strand_id
1 'polypeptide(L)'
;MALQRPRIMLRVASLIENGRPGLSPMQQIALATLPNVTSRRSRYYYGIKVNVPVAGLDLDAEDNIKRNPEGTKVTSRMRWHPSKGDKIDKTSRIPITYHQFHRAPLPPKCTFDIMYSPDELAPKRVDSKVFSLCRIECGWGKPIWRWKAVGDPSMGWRKHEDLALTMGLKGETKWEIRVGSNKTEHGFDVECMG
;
A
#
# COMPACT_ATOMS: atom_id res chain seq x y z
N MET A 1 -36.55 7.27 16.31
CA MET A 1 -36.09 8.63 15.91
C MET A 1 -35.24 8.49 14.66
N ALA A 2 -35.78 8.86 13.51
CA ALA A 2 -35.08 8.84 12.23
C ALA A 2 -34.30 10.14 12.06
N LEU A 3 -32.98 10.03 11.88
CA LEU A 3 -32.12 11.16 11.54
C LEU A 3 -31.86 11.16 10.04
N GLN A 4 -32.51 12.13 9.39
CA GLN A 4 -32.24 12.71 8.07
C GLN A 4 -30.78 12.56 7.62
N ARG A 5 -30.58 11.87 6.50
CA ARG A 5 -29.45 12.15 5.59
C ARG A 5 -30.03 12.72 4.31
N PRO A 6 -29.58 13.90 3.90
CA PRO A 6 -29.33 14.03 2.47
C PRO A 6 -28.12 14.95 2.17
N ARG A 7 -27.19 14.50 1.34
CA ARG A 7 -27.07 14.92 -0.08
C ARG A 7 -25.74 14.49 -0.70
N ILE A 8 -25.88 13.69 -1.75
CA ILE A 8 -25.17 13.80 -3.03
C ILE A 8 -23.64 13.83 -2.95
N MET A 9 -23.02 12.64 -2.90
CA MET A 9 -21.76 12.46 -3.62
C MET A 9 -22.10 11.91 -5.00
N LEU A 10 -21.85 12.73 -6.02
CA LEU A 10 -21.81 12.31 -7.41
C LEU A 10 -20.86 11.11 -7.51
N ARG A 11 -21.43 9.92 -7.69
CA ARG A 11 -20.73 8.79 -8.29
C ARG A 11 -20.38 9.19 -9.72
N VAL A 12 -19.22 9.78 -9.93
CA VAL A 12 -18.55 9.64 -11.23
C VAL A 12 -17.80 8.32 -11.12
N ALA A 13 -18.49 7.25 -11.48
CA ALA A 13 -17.86 5.96 -11.69
C ALA A 13 -16.69 6.15 -12.66
N SER A 14 -15.55 5.55 -12.32
CA SER A 14 -14.45 5.37 -13.25
C SER A 14 -14.98 4.66 -14.51
N LEU A 15 -15.11 5.44 -15.57
CA LEU A 15 -15.31 4.95 -16.93
C LEU A 15 -14.00 5.13 -17.69
N ILE A 16 -12.95 4.50 -17.20
CA ILE A 16 -11.76 4.26 -18.01
C ILE A 16 -11.37 2.80 -17.73
N GLU A 17 -11.23 2.04 -18.82
CA GLU A 17 -10.80 0.63 -18.87
C GLU A 17 -11.93 -0.41 -18.69
N ASN A 18 -12.77 -0.56 -19.71
CA ASN A 18 -12.74 -1.73 -20.61
C ASN A 18 -13.99 -1.74 -21.52
N GLY A 19 -13.87 -1.10 -22.69
CA GLY A 19 -14.82 -1.21 -23.81
C GLY A 19 -16.11 -0.36 -23.73
N ARG A 20 -16.44 0.31 -24.85
CA ARG A 20 -17.66 1.13 -25.17
C ARG A 20 -17.60 2.63 -24.82
N PRO A 21 -18.59 3.41 -25.29
CA PRO A 21 -18.79 4.00 -26.61
C PRO A 21 -18.25 5.45 -26.66
N GLY A 22 -18.07 6.02 -27.86
CA GLY A 22 -17.58 7.39 -28.02
C GLY A 22 -18.41 8.40 -27.21
N LEU A 23 -17.74 9.14 -26.31
CA LEU A 23 -18.34 10.19 -25.49
C LEU A 23 -19.07 11.21 -26.37
N SER A 24 -20.26 11.65 -25.94
CA SER A 24 -21.01 12.68 -26.67
C SER A 24 -20.26 14.01 -26.68
N PRO A 25 -20.49 14.88 -27.68
CA PRO A 25 -19.83 16.19 -27.75
C PRO A 25 -20.03 17.03 -26.48
N MET A 26 -21.21 16.96 -25.84
CA MET A 26 -21.46 17.65 -24.58
C MET A 26 -20.66 17.06 -23.41
N GLN A 27 -20.44 15.74 -23.38
CA GLN A 27 -19.58 15.11 -22.38
C GLN A 27 -18.10 15.50 -22.56
N GLN A 28 -17.65 15.65 -23.80
CA GLN A 28 -16.28 16.11 -24.10
C GLN A 28 -16.06 17.57 -23.67
N ILE A 29 -17.03 18.46 -23.93
CA ILE A 29 -16.99 19.86 -23.49
C ILE A 29 -17.03 19.96 -21.95
N ALA A 30 -17.86 19.15 -21.30
CA ALA A 30 -17.92 19.07 -19.84
C ALA A 30 -16.61 18.56 -19.23
N LEU A 31 -15.95 17.57 -19.85
CA LEU A 31 -14.65 17.06 -19.40
C LEU A 31 -13.53 18.10 -19.56
N ALA A 32 -13.56 18.89 -20.65
CA ALA A 32 -12.56 19.93 -20.92
C ALA A 32 -12.65 21.13 -19.96
N THR A 33 -13.78 21.29 -19.27
CA THR A 33 -14.02 22.36 -18.29
C THR A 33 -13.78 21.94 -16.84
N LEU A 34 -13.48 20.66 -16.59
CA LEU A 34 -13.12 20.20 -15.25
C LEU A 34 -11.72 20.71 -14.86
N PRO A 35 -11.56 21.22 -13.62
CA PRO A 35 -10.26 21.68 -13.15
C PRO A 35 -9.25 20.52 -13.16
N ASN A 36 -8.08 20.76 -13.77
CA ASN A 36 -6.99 19.80 -13.79
C ASN A 36 -6.38 19.68 -12.38
N VAL A 37 -6.72 18.61 -11.67
CA VAL A 37 -6.19 18.35 -10.32
C VAL A 37 -4.69 18.03 -10.41
N THR A 38 -3.85 18.94 -9.93
CA THR A 38 -2.38 18.82 -9.94
C THR A 38 -1.82 18.21 -8.67
N SER A 39 -2.57 18.28 -7.56
CA SER A 39 -2.22 17.70 -6.26
C SER A 39 -3.46 17.44 -5.42
N ARG A 40 -3.36 16.53 -4.46
CA ARG A 40 -4.41 16.22 -3.49
C ARG A 40 -3.82 16.09 -2.09
N ARG A 41 -4.65 16.17 -1.06
CA ARG A 41 -4.24 15.83 0.31
C ARG A 41 -4.82 14.49 0.73
N SER A 42 -3.98 13.65 1.34
CA SER A 42 -4.43 12.37 1.88
C SER A 42 -5.50 12.58 2.95
N ARG A 43 -6.63 11.88 2.86
CA ARG A 43 -7.68 11.98 3.90
C ARG A 43 -7.37 11.12 5.13
N TYR A 44 -6.64 10.03 4.92
CA TYR A 44 -6.31 9.03 5.93
C TYR A 44 -4.80 8.78 5.95
N TYR A 45 -4.33 8.08 6.97
CA TYR A 45 -3.04 7.40 6.90
C TYR A 45 -3.21 6.15 6.04
N TYR A 46 -2.28 5.91 5.12
CA TYR A 46 -2.22 4.67 4.34
C TYR A 46 -0.89 3.99 4.59
N GLY A 47 -0.84 2.67 4.64
CA GLY A 47 0.40 2.00 5.01
C GLY A 47 0.34 0.49 4.98
N ILE A 48 1.44 -0.12 5.37
CA ILE A 48 1.59 -1.57 5.44
C ILE A 48 2.18 -1.97 6.78
N LYS A 49 1.89 -3.20 7.21
CA LYS A 49 2.55 -3.80 8.36
C LYS A 49 3.88 -4.42 7.95
N VAL A 50 4.96 -4.03 8.60
CA VAL A 50 6.31 -4.53 8.34
C VAL A 50 7.03 -4.88 9.63
N ASN A 51 8.00 -5.79 9.53
CA ASN A 51 8.94 -6.03 10.61
C ASN A 51 10.03 -4.96 10.57
N VAL A 52 10.22 -4.25 11.69
CA VAL A 52 11.23 -3.22 11.86
C VAL A 52 12.27 -3.67 12.90
N PRO A 53 13.56 -3.34 12.72
CA PRO A 53 14.57 -3.56 13.74
C PRO A 53 14.21 -2.84 15.04
N VAL A 54 14.46 -3.50 16.17
CA VAL A 54 14.24 -2.93 17.51
C VAL A 54 15.32 -1.92 17.89
N ALA A 55 16.50 -2.00 17.27
CA ALA A 55 17.60 -1.07 17.55
C ALA A 55 17.18 0.39 17.27
N GLY A 56 17.21 1.24 18.29
CA GLY A 56 16.81 2.65 18.19
C GLY A 56 15.30 2.90 18.07
N LEU A 57 14.48 1.85 18.25
CA LEU A 57 13.03 1.98 18.23
C LEU A 57 12.53 2.34 19.63
N ASP A 58 11.63 3.33 19.72
CA ASP A 58 10.79 3.45 20.91
C ASP A 58 10.02 2.14 21.06
N LEU A 59 10.01 1.50 22.22
CA LEU A 59 9.27 0.26 22.42
C LEU A 59 8.12 0.53 23.37
N ASP A 60 6.94 0.03 23.03
CA ASP A 60 5.81 0.00 23.95
C ASP A 60 5.63 -1.43 24.49
N ALA A 61 4.87 -1.58 25.58
CA ALA A 61 4.65 -2.87 26.24
C ALA A 61 3.99 -3.91 25.31
N GLU A 62 3.23 -3.45 24.31
CA GLU A 62 2.53 -4.28 23.33
C GLU A 62 3.44 -4.76 22.18
N ASP A 63 4.71 -4.33 22.13
CA ASP A 63 5.64 -4.81 21.12
C ASP A 63 6.09 -6.26 21.38
N ASN A 64 5.67 -7.15 20.49
CA ASN A 64 6.14 -8.53 20.48
C ASN A 64 7.49 -8.64 19.77
N ILE A 65 8.57 -8.59 20.55
CA ILE A 65 9.95 -8.72 20.06
C ILE A 65 10.24 -10.16 19.68
N LYS A 66 10.63 -10.37 18.42
CA LYS A 66 11.07 -11.66 17.89
C LYS A 66 12.45 -11.53 17.26
N ARG A 67 13.14 -12.65 17.06
CA ARG A 67 14.34 -12.69 16.20
C ARG A 67 13.94 -13.09 14.79
N ASN A 68 14.40 -12.33 13.81
CA ASN A 68 14.29 -12.73 12.41
C ASN A 68 15.35 -13.82 12.09
N PRO A 69 15.29 -14.45 10.90
CA PRO A 69 16.26 -15.48 10.51
C PRO A 69 17.73 -15.00 10.43
N GLU A 70 17.98 -13.70 10.31
CA GLU A 70 19.32 -13.10 10.37
C GLU A 70 19.78 -12.86 11.82
N GLY A 71 19.00 -13.26 12.83
CA GLY A 71 19.31 -13.10 14.25
C GLY A 71 18.96 -11.73 14.83
N THR A 72 18.50 -10.79 14.01
CA THR A 72 18.13 -9.42 14.39
C THR A 72 16.83 -9.41 15.17
N LYS A 73 16.80 -8.68 16.30
CA LYS A 73 15.56 -8.42 17.05
C LYS A 73 14.68 -7.46 16.25
N VAL A 74 13.45 -7.87 15.98
CA VAL A 74 12.45 -7.12 15.22
C VAL A 74 11.11 -7.12 15.95
N THR A 75 10.29 -6.12 15.68
CA THR A 75 8.86 -6.07 16.04
C THR A 75 8.04 -5.72 14.80
N SER A 76 6.76 -6.08 14.79
CA SER A 76 5.86 -5.74 13.68
C SER A 76 5.14 -4.41 13.95
N ARG A 77 5.35 -3.40 13.10
CA ARG A 77 4.70 -2.09 13.20
C ARG A 77 4.10 -1.65 11.87
N MET A 78 3.21 -0.67 11.94
CA MET A 78 2.70 0.02 10.77
C MET A 78 3.75 0.97 10.24
N ARG A 79 3.95 0.94 8.93
CA ARG A 79 4.70 1.95 8.17
C ARG A 79 3.71 2.74 7.34
N TRP A 80 3.38 3.93 7.82
CA TRP A 80 2.43 4.82 7.17
C TRP A 80 3.15 5.64 6.11
N HIS A 81 2.63 5.56 4.90
CA HIS A 81 2.93 6.47 3.82
C HIS A 81 1.83 6.44 2.74
N PRO A 82 1.25 7.59 2.34
CA PRO A 82 1.43 8.93 2.90
C PRO A 82 0.70 9.12 4.24
N SER A 83 1.08 10.17 4.98
CA SER A 83 0.42 10.59 6.20
C SER A 83 -0.89 11.31 5.89
N LYS A 84 -1.81 11.31 6.86
CA LYS A 84 -3.02 12.15 6.78
C LYS A 84 -2.64 13.62 6.59
N GLY A 85 -3.24 14.28 5.61
CA GLY A 85 -2.97 15.67 5.25
C GLY A 85 -1.76 15.89 4.34
N ASP A 86 -0.91 14.88 4.13
CA ASP A 86 0.24 14.99 3.22
C ASP A 86 -0.25 15.36 1.83
N LYS A 87 0.43 16.36 1.24
CA LYS A 87 0.24 16.71 -0.17
C LYS A 87 0.86 15.61 -1.01
N ILE A 88 0.06 15.05 -1.90
CA ILE A 88 0.49 14.06 -2.85
C ILE A 88 0.32 14.70 -4.23
N ASP A 89 1.43 14.92 -4.91
CA ASP A 89 1.40 15.49 -6.25
C ASP A 89 1.06 14.40 -7.27
N LYS A 90 0.49 14.80 -8.41
CA LYS A 90 0.14 13.88 -9.51
C LYS A 90 1.32 13.03 -10.00
N THR A 91 2.54 13.53 -9.82
CA THR A 91 3.80 12.86 -10.22
C THR A 91 4.53 12.17 -9.06
N SER A 92 4.05 12.32 -7.82
CA SER A 92 4.69 11.71 -6.65
C SER A 92 4.65 10.20 -6.77
N ARG A 93 5.81 9.58 -6.51
CA ARG A 93 5.97 8.14 -6.30
C ARG A 93 6.65 7.97 -4.97
N ILE A 94 5.99 7.34 -4.01
CA ILE A 94 6.64 7.07 -2.73
C ILE A 94 6.96 5.58 -2.58
N PRO A 95 8.21 5.17 -2.83
CA PRO A 95 8.62 3.78 -2.71
C PRO A 95 8.86 3.39 -1.25
N ILE A 96 8.24 2.30 -0.84
CA ILE A 96 8.47 1.57 0.40
C ILE A 96 9.19 0.29 0.03
N THR A 97 10.49 0.24 0.28
CA THR A 97 11.26 -1.01 0.18
C THR A 97 11.11 -1.81 1.46
N TYR A 98 10.96 -3.12 1.30
CA TYR A 98 10.96 -4.08 2.41
C TYR A 98 11.50 -5.42 1.91
N HIS A 99 11.72 -6.33 2.84
CA HIS A 99 12.17 -7.69 2.55
C HIS A 99 11.26 -8.69 3.22
N GLN A 100 11.22 -9.90 2.68
CA GLN A 100 10.51 -11.02 3.30
C GLN A 100 11.44 -12.21 3.47
N PHE A 101 11.20 -12.96 4.53
CA PHE A 101 11.87 -14.23 4.79
C PHE A 101 10.88 -15.37 4.56
N HIS A 102 11.28 -16.39 3.80
CA HIS A 102 10.47 -17.58 3.58
C HIS A 102 11.31 -18.85 3.64
N ARG A 103 10.64 -19.96 3.92
CA ARG A 103 11.13 -21.33 3.70
C ARG A 103 10.36 -21.93 2.53
N ALA A 104 10.95 -22.90 1.84
CA ALA A 104 10.24 -23.63 0.80
C ALA A 104 9.16 -24.55 1.42
N PRO A 105 8.04 -24.80 0.73
CA PRO A 105 7.64 -24.18 -0.55
C PRO A 105 7.12 -22.75 -0.36
N LEU A 106 7.28 -21.91 -1.41
CA LEU A 106 6.69 -20.57 -1.41
C LEU A 106 5.17 -20.65 -1.51
N PRO A 107 4.44 -19.69 -0.91
CA PRO A 107 3.05 -19.44 -1.25
C PRO A 107 2.90 -19.21 -2.77
N PRO A 108 1.76 -19.54 -3.39
CA PRO A 108 1.56 -19.37 -4.82
C PRO A 108 1.76 -17.94 -5.32
N LYS A 109 1.46 -16.95 -4.46
CA LYS A 109 1.60 -15.53 -4.75
C LYS A 109 2.25 -14.79 -3.58
N CYS A 110 2.89 -13.68 -3.91
CA CYS A 110 3.31 -12.67 -2.95
C CYS A 110 2.14 -11.72 -2.67
N THR A 111 1.86 -11.42 -1.41
CA THR A 111 0.67 -10.68 -0.99
C THR A 111 1.02 -9.44 -0.17
N PHE A 112 0.32 -8.35 -0.41
CA PHE A 112 0.48 -7.07 0.28
C PHE A 112 -0.87 -6.56 0.75
N ASP A 113 -1.05 -6.47 2.06
CA ASP A 113 -2.24 -5.86 2.64
C ASP A 113 -1.97 -4.37 2.85
N ILE A 114 -2.67 -3.55 2.07
CA ILE A 114 -2.68 -2.10 2.23
C ILE A 114 -3.72 -1.78 3.29
N MET A 115 -3.30 -1.08 4.33
CA MET A 115 -4.13 -0.67 5.45
C MET A 115 -4.34 0.84 5.41
N TYR A 116 -5.42 1.30 6.03
CA TYR A 116 -5.63 2.71 6.30
C TYR A 116 -6.15 2.97 7.72
N SER A 117 -5.96 4.20 8.21
CA SER A 117 -6.52 4.63 9.49
C SER A 117 -7.03 6.08 9.42
N PRO A 118 -8.27 6.34 9.87
CA PRO A 118 -8.85 7.68 9.87
C PRO A 118 -8.48 8.53 11.10
N ASP A 119 -7.82 7.93 12.09
CA ASP A 119 -7.48 8.56 13.36
C ASP A 119 -6.69 9.86 13.21
N GLU A 120 -6.70 10.68 14.26
CA GLU A 120 -5.91 11.90 14.32
C GLU A 120 -4.41 11.61 14.45
N LEU A 121 -4.06 10.53 15.16
CA LEU A 121 -2.68 10.08 15.34
C LEU A 121 -2.50 8.72 14.65
N ALA A 122 -1.38 8.57 13.95
CA ALA A 122 -1.06 7.36 13.22
C ALA A 122 -0.80 6.18 14.20
N PRO A 123 -1.60 5.09 14.17
CA PRO A 123 -1.40 3.96 15.07
C PRO A 123 -0.07 3.26 14.79
N LYS A 124 0.75 2.98 15.81
CA LYS A 124 2.02 2.23 15.62
C LYS A 124 1.79 0.78 15.18
N ARG A 125 0.61 0.22 15.47
CA ARG A 125 0.26 -1.20 15.28
C ARG A 125 -1.13 -1.32 14.63
N VAL A 126 -1.46 -2.52 14.18
CA VAL A 126 -2.83 -2.83 13.78
C VAL A 126 -3.67 -2.98 15.04
N ASP A 127 -4.69 -2.14 15.17
CA ASP A 127 -5.68 -2.16 16.23
C ASP A 127 -7.10 -2.09 15.64
N SER A 128 -8.12 -1.85 16.46
CA SER A 128 -9.52 -1.74 16.00
C SER A 128 -9.80 -0.55 15.09
N LYS A 129 -8.83 0.35 14.90
CA LYS A 129 -8.94 1.58 14.11
C LYS A 129 -8.06 1.55 12.85
N VAL A 130 -7.42 0.41 12.60
CA VAL A 130 -6.69 0.13 11.37
C VAL A 130 -7.53 -0.83 10.53
N PHE A 131 -7.87 -0.40 9.32
CA PHE A 131 -8.75 -1.14 8.42
C PHE A 131 -7.98 -1.58 7.17
N SER A 132 -8.30 -2.76 6.66
CA SER A 132 -7.80 -3.20 5.36
C SER A 132 -8.46 -2.37 4.26
N LEU A 133 -7.64 -1.70 3.46
CA LEU A 133 -8.07 -1.02 2.24
C LEU A 133 -8.22 -2.04 1.11
N CYS A 134 -7.15 -2.80 0.87
CA CYS A 134 -7.11 -3.82 -0.15
C CYS A 134 -5.95 -4.80 0.08
N ARG A 135 -6.04 -5.94 -0.60
CA ARG A 135 -4.97 -6.92 -0.71
C ARG A 135 -4.53 -7.00 -2.15
N ILE A 136 -3.23 -6.88 -2.36
CA ILE A 136 -2.62 -6.96 -3.68
C ILE A 136 -1.83 -8.26 -3.78
N GLU A 137 -2.01 -9.00 -4.86
CA GLU A 137 -1.32 -10.26 -5.08
C GLU A 137 -0.54 -10.24 -6.39
N CYS A 138 0.72 -10.68 -6.35
CA CYS A 138 1.57 -10.75 -7.53
C CYS A 138 2.43 -12.02 -7.54
N GLY A 139 2.94 -12.39 -8.70
CA GLY A 139 3.89 -13.50 -8.81
C GLY A 139 5.24 -13.19 -8.15
N TRP A 140 5.92 -14.22 -7.66
CA TRP A 140 7.30 -14.08 -7.22
C TRP A 140 8.21 -13.80 -8.44
N GLY A 141 9.05 -12.77 -8.35
CA GLY A 141 9.93 -12.37 -9.46
C GLY A 141 11.04 -13.39 -9.78
N LYS A 142 11.37 -14.24 -8.81
CA LYS A 142 12.36 -15.32 -8.96
C LYS A 142 12.02 -16.46 -8.02
N PRO A 143 12.36 -17.71 -8.37
CA PRO A 143 12.13 -18.86 -7.51
C PRO A 143 12.98 -18.80 -6.24
N ILE A 144 12.53 -19.48 -5.16
CA ILE A 144 13.13 -19.37 -3.83
C ILE A 144 14.61 -19.76 -3.78
N TRP A 145 15.06 -20.72 -4.59
CA TRP A 145 16.47 -21.14 -4.61
C TRP A 145 17.42 -20.07 -5.17
N ARG A 146 16.90 -19.02 -5.83
CA ARG A 146 17.67 -17.84 -6.25
C ARG A 146 17.67 -16.72 -5.20
N TRP A 147 16.96 -16.89 -4.08
CA TRP A 147 16.94 -15.93 -2.99
C TRP A 147 18.16 -16.12 -2.09
N LYS A 148 18.56 -15.06 -1.39
CA LYS A 148 19.71 -15.08 -0.48
C LYS A 148 19.45 -16.03 0.68
N ALA A 149 20.31 -17.03 0.87
CA ALA A 149 20.25 -17.87 2.07
C ALA A 149 20.65 -17.07 3.31
N VAL A 150 19.92 -17.23 4.41
CA VAL A 150 20.15 -16.49 5.65
C VAL A 150 19.96 -17.38 6.86
N GLY A 151 20.64 -17.04 7.96
CA GLY A 151 20.58 -17.82 9.20
C GLY A 151 21.25 -19.18 9.08
N ASP A 152 20.79 -20.13 9.88
CA ASP A 152 21.27 -21.50 9.88
C ASP A 152 20.91 -22.21 8.54
N PRO A 153 21.89 -22.73 7.78
CA PRO A 153 21.65 -23.46 6.55
C PRO A 153 20.68 -24.64 6.68
N SER A 154 20.68 -25.32 7.84
CA SER A 154 19.79 -26.46 8.12
C SER A 154 18.32 -26.08 8.21
N MET A 155 18.03 -24.81 8.54
CA MET A 155 16.67 -24.30 8.68
C MET A 155 16.06 -23.86 7.34
N GLY A 156 16.86 -23.74 6.29
CA GLY A 156 16.40 -23.47 4.92
C GLY A 156 15.81 -22.07 4.70
N TRP A 157 16.11 -21.10 5.56
CA TRP A 157 15.60 -19.74 5.43
C TRP A 157 16.24 -18.98 4.28
N ARG A 158 15.41 -18.27 3.52
CA ARG A 158 15.86 -17.39 2.45
C ARG A 158 15.17 -16.04 2.48
N LYS A 159 15.88 -15.01 2.05
CA LYS A 159 15.46 -13.61 2.07
C LYS A 159 15.26 -13.08 0.65
N HIS A 160 14.10 -12.46 0.41
CA HIS A 160 13.83 -11.68 -0.79
C HIS A 160 13.98 -10.20 -0.48
N GLU A 161 14.98 -9.55 -1.08
CA GLU A 161 15.33 -8.14 -0.81
C GLU A 161 14.73 -7.16 -1.84
N ASP A 162 14.25 -7.66 -2.98
CA ASP A 162 13.78 -6.84 -4.10
C ASP A 162 12.26 -6.59 -4.06
N LEU A 163 11.70 -6.21 -2.90
CA LEU A 163 10.27 -5.86 -2.80
C LEU A 163 10.13 -4.35 -2.61
N ALA A 164 9.35 -3.72 -3.49
CA ALA A 164 8.99 -2.32 -3.34
C ALA A 164 7.49 -2.11 -3.59
N LEU A 165 6.86 -1.33 -2.73
CA LEU A 165 5.49 -0.86 -2.87
C LEU A 165 5.54 0.64 -3.09
N THR A 166 4.93 1.16 -4.14
CA THR A 166 4.95 2.57 -4.50
C THR A 166 3.52 3.08 -4.62
N MET A 167 3.16 4.13 -3.87
CA MET A 167 1.90 4.84 -4.13
C MET A 167 2.12 5.92 -5.21
N GLY A 168 1.20 6.04 -6.15
CA GLY A 168 1.19 7.09 -7.17
C GLY A 168 -0.20 7.67 -7.44
N LEU A 169 -0.28 8.91 -7.94
CA LEU A 169 -1.52 9.65 -8.24
C LEU A 169 -1.63 10.07 -9.71
N LYS A 170 -1.21 9.22 -10.66
CA LYS A 170 -1.23 9.60 -12.08
C LYS A 170 -2.68 9.58 -12.63
N GLY A 171 -3.44 10.63 -12.36
CA GLY A 171 -4.86 10.78 -12.71
C GLY A 171 -5.80 10.17 -11.67
N GLU A 172 -5.59 8.90 -11.33
CA GLU A 172 -6.25 8.16 -10.25
C GLU A 172 -5.19 7.64 -9.27
N THR A 173 -5.61 7.32 -8.04
CA THR A 173 -4.67 6.74 -7.08
C THR A 173 -4.36 5.30 -7.45
N LYS A 174 -3.08 4.95 -7.45
CA LYS A 174 -2.60 3.62 -7.83
C LYS A 174 -1.52 3.17 -6.87
N TRP A 175 -1.50 1.88 -6.60
CA TRP A 175 -0.39 1.22 -5.94
C TRP A 175 0.38 0.43 -7.00
N GLU A 176 1.65 0.76 -7.19
CA GLU A 176 2.61 0.00 -8.01
C GLU A 176 3.41 -0.91 -7.08
N ILE A 177 3.38 -2.21 -7.34
CA ILE A 177 4.21 -3.19 -6.65
C ILE A 177 5.29 -3.69 -7.57
N ARG A 178 6.49 -3.80 -7.01
CA ARG A 178 7.65 -4.37 -7.66
C ARG A 178 8.16 -5.56 -6.85
N VAL A 179 8.30 -6.70 -7.51
CA VAL A 179 8.91 -7.91 -6.98
C VAL A 179 10.03 -8.34 -7.94
N GLY A 180 11.27 -8.01 -7.58
CA GLY A 180 12.42 -8.22 -8.46
C GLY A 180 12.37 -7.29 -9.68
N SER A 181 12.43 -7.88 -10.87
CA SER A 181 12.24 -7.19 -12.15
C SER A 181 10.76 -7.01 -12.52
N ASN A 182 9.85 -7.76 -11.89
CA ASN A 182 8.43 -7.70 -12.21
C ASN A 182 7.79 -6.47 -11.56
N LYS A 183 6.98 -5.76 -12.34
CA LYS A 183 6.14 -4.65 -11.87
C LYS A 183 4.69 -4.97 -12.17
N THR A 184 3.82 -4.73 -11.20
CA THR A 184 2.37 -4.84 -11.36
C THR A 184 1.76 -3.57 -10.79
N GLU A 185 1.01 -2.86 -11.63
CA GLU A 185 0.23 -1.71 -11.20
C GLU A 185 -1.18 -2.17 -10.87
N HIS A 186 -1.73 -1.69 -9.76
CA HIS A 186 -3.13 -1.87 -9.41
C HIS A 186 -3.75 -0.50 -9.08
N GLY A 187 -4.83 -0.16 -9.79
CA GLY A 187 -5.60 1.06 -9.55
C GLY A 187 -6.52 0.92 -8.33
N PHE A 188 -6.59 1.95 -7.49
CA PHE A 188 -7.45 1.98 -6.31
C PHE A 188 -7.91 3.39 -5.98
N ASP A 189 -9.17 3.57 -5.63
CA ASP A 189 -9.66 4.86 -5.15
C ASP A 189 -9.17 5.14 -3.71
N VAL A 190 -8.11 5.92 -3.58
CA VAL A 190 -7.70 6.51 -2.31
C VAL A 190 -8.52 7.78 -2.07
N GLU A 191 -9.22 7.81 -0.94
CA GLU A 191 -9.94 8.99 -0.51
C GLU A 191 -8.99 10.16 -0.27
N CYS A 192 -9.21 11.22 -1.03
CA CYS A 192 -8.44 12.44 -0.96
C CYS A 192 -9.36 13.61 -0.61
N MET A 193 -8.83 14.60 0.09
CA MET A 193 -9.49 15.90 0.26
C MET A 193 -9.14 16.82 -0.92
N GLY A 194 -10.14 17.58 -1.36
CA GLY A 194 -10.01 18.66 -2.36
C GLY A 194 -9.48 19.94 -1.74
#